data_AF-A0A7Z9H734-F1
#
_entry.id   AF-A0A7Z9H734-F1
#
_cell.length_a   1.000
_cell.length_b   1.000
_cell.length_c   1.000
_cell.angle_alpha   90.00
_cell.angle_beta   90.00
_cell.angle_gamma   90.00
#
_symmetry.space_group_name_H-M   'P 1'
#
loop_
_entity.id
_entity.type
_entity.pdbx_description
1 polymer ?
#
loop_
_entity_poly.entity_id
_entity_poly.type
_entity_poly.pdbx_seq_one_letter_code
_entity_poly.pdbx_strand_id
1 'polypeptide(L)'
;MSEPEKPPGPEDAAEPEGQSKPTPAEPKPVAPRTGEPPQTKPIQKPDYVKGTMERRSFLRNIGAAAGILGATSYLALAPKEWPLSLKDSTGLRSKPRFKPVRLNDFRVPKPVTQTADVGIGRGGTPEQMLRKALDAIGGIKHYVKPGDIVLVKPNVAFDRAPALGATSQPALIEALINLLLVDCRAQEVRVADNPIESPADCFMKTGLRKATEKAGGRVYLPDSNAFKLLNTPGATLITEWWFFHRPFTNVDKVIGVAPVKDHNLCYASMGIKNWYGLLGGRRSQFHQDIHEIVSDLSIMIRPTLTILDGTKILMENGPTGGDPSNVVNGDVVMASLDPVAQDAWAFKNLLRRDPNELPEYLHKSEAKGSGRVDYTGRLKVIL
;
A
#
# COMPACT_ATOMS: atom_id res chain seq x y z
N MET A 1 -52.55 -15.20 -36.33
CA MET A 1 -52.65 -16.42 -35.52
C MET A 1 -51.31 -16.65 -34.86
N SER A 2 -51.20 -16.29 -33.57
CA SER A 2 -50.44 -17.01 -32.53
C SER A 2 -50.38 -16.11 -31.28
N GLU A 3 -50.91 -16.65 -30.18
CA GLU A 3 -50.94 -16.09 -28.83
C GLU A 3 -49.57 -16.19 -28.13
N PRO A 4 -49.34 -15.47 -27.02
CA PRO A 4 -48.11 -15.57 -26.24
C PRO A 4 -48.19 -16.66 -25.15
N GLU A 5 -47.15 -17.49 -25.06
CA GLU A 5 -46.96 -18.50 -24.00
C GLU A 5 -46.49 -17.90 -22.66
N LYS A 6 -46.96 -18.51 -21.59
CA LYS A 6 -46.80 -18.16 -20.17
C LYS A 6 -45.57 -18.87 -19.57
N PRO A 7 -44.81 -18.27 -18.63
CA PRO A 7 -43.64 -18.92 -18.05
C PRO A 7 -44.01 -19.98 -16.96
N PRO A 8 -43.17 -21.02 -16.76
CA PRO A 8 -43.40 -22.07 -15.78
C PRO A 8 -43.02 -21.64 -14.35
N GLY A 9 -43.68 -22.25 -13.36
CA GLY A 9 -43.48 -22.04 -11.93
C GLY A 9 -42.21 -22.73 -11.38
N PRO A 10 -41.87 -22.50 -10.09
CA PRO A 10 -40.61 -22.95 -9.53
C PRO A 10 -40.65 -24.43 -9.13
N GLU A 11 -39.55 -25.13 -9.44
CA GLU A 11 -39.28 -26.52 -9.05
C GLU A 11 -38.85 -26.64 -7.58
N ASP A 12 -39.24 -27.77 -6.99
CA ASP A 12 -38.94 -28.24 -5.65
C ASP A 12 -37.43 -28.41 -5.40
N ALA A 13 -36.93 -27.81 -4.32
CA ALA A 13 -35.61 -28.09 -3.77
C ALA A 13 -35.72 -29.08 -2.61
N ALA A 14 -34.99 -30.19 -2.75
CA ALA A 14 -34.86 -31.27 -1.78
C ALA A 14 -34.24 -30.80 -0.45
N GLU A 15 -34.75 -31.36 0.66
CA GLU A 15 -34.26 -31.19 2.03
C GLU A 15 -32.94 -31.98 2.27
N PRO A 16 -31.98 -31.44 3.04
CA PRO A 16 -30.91 -32.23 3.62
C PRO A 16 -31.24 -32.67 5.06
N GLU A 17 -30.88 -33.91 5.34
CA GLU A 17 -30.97 -34.61 6.60
C GLU A 17 -30.21 -33.92 7.77
N GLY A 18 -30.74 -34.10 8.99
CA GLY A 18 -29.91 -34.45 10.15
C GLY A 18 -29.46 -33.34 11.10
N GLN A 19 -30.37 -32.82 11.93
CA GLN A 19 -30.00 -32.35 13.29
C GLN A 19 -31.04 -32.84 14.32
N SER A 20 -30.58 -33.71 15.23
CA SER A 20 -31.33 -34.29 16.33
C SER A 20 -31.78 -33.23 17.34
N LYS A 21 -33.09 -33.14 17.60
CA LYS A 21 -33.65 -32.40 18.74
C LYS A 21 -33.28 -33.12 20.06
N PRO A 22 -32.95 -32.39 21.14
CA PRO A 22 -32.74 -33.00 22.45
C PRO A 22 -34.09 -33.41 23.07
N THR A 23 -34.14 -34.65 23.56
CA THR A 23 -35.25 -35.24 24.31
C THR A 23 -35.47 -34.52 25.65
N PRO A 24 -36.71 -34.35 26.14
CA PRO A 24 -36.95 -33.78 27.47
C PRO A 24 -36.45 -34.73 28.56
N ALA A 25 -35.68 -34.23 29.52
CA ALA A 25 -35.20 -35.01 30.66
C ALA A 25 -36.37 -35.39 31.60
N GLU A 26 -36.45 -36.66 31.98
CA GLU A 26 -37.39 -37.20 32.96
C GLU A 26 -37.25 -36.53 34.35
N PRO A 27 -38.35 -36.34 35.09
CA PRO A 27 -38.31 -35.81 36.45
C PRO A 27 -37.75 -36.86 37.42
N LYS A 28 -36.68 -36.49 38.15
CA LYS A 28 -36.13 -37.33 39.21
C LYS A 28 -37.14 -37.55 40.36
N PRO A 29 -37.19 -38.74 40.98
CA PRO A 29 -38.14 -39.04 42.03
C PRO A 29 -37.82 -38.28 43.32
N VAL A 30 -38.87 -37.76 43.96
CA VAL A 30 -38.83 -37.09 45.27
C VAL A 30 -38.68 -38.15 46.36
N ALA A 31 -37.56 -38.10 47.10
CA ALA A 31 -37.34 -38.96 48.26
C ALA A 31 -38.20 -38.53 49.47
N PRO A 32 -38.61 -39.44 50.36
CA PRO A 32 -39.55 -39.15 51.44
C PRO A 32 -38.89 -38.36 52.56
N ARG A 33 -39.60 -37.35 53.08
CA ARG A 33 -39.22 -36.62 54.30
C ARG A 33 -39.62 -37.45 55.53
N THR A 34 -38.65 -38.14 56.12
CA THR A 34 -38.73 -38.70 57.47
C THR A 34 -37.37 -38.56 58.15
N GLY A 35 -37.34 -37.93 59.32
CA GLY A 35 -36.16 -37.86 60.17
C GLY A 35 -35.98 -36.47 60.79
N GLU A 36 -35.98 -36.43 62.12
CA GLU A 36 -35.89 -35.28 63.03
C GLU A 36 -34.91 -34.16 62.63
N PRO A 37 -35.14 -32.91 63.08
CA PRO A 37 -34.19 -31.83 62.85
C PRO A 37 -32.83 -32.21 63.45
N PRO A 38 -31.72 -32.04 62.70
CA PRO A 38 -30.40 -32.39 63.20
C PRO A 38 -30.11 -31.56 64.45
N GLN A 39 -29.72 -32.23 65.54
CA GLN A 39 -29.22 -31.55 66.74
C GLN A 39 -28.11 -30.59 66.32
N THR A 40 -28.35 -29.29 66.46
CA THR A 40 -27.35 -28.26 66.20
C THR A 40 -26.20 -28.48 67.15
N LYS A 41 -25.08 -29.01 66.64
CA LYS A 41 -23.80 -28.91 67.35
C LYS A 41 -23.58 -27.42 67.65
N PRO A 42 -23.30 -27.02 68.90
CA PRO A 42 -23.02 -25.64 69.20
C PRO A 42 -21.89 -25.16 68.28
N ILE A 43 -22.12 -24.06 67.58
CA ILE A 43 -21.11 -23.43 66.73
C ILE A 43 -19.96 -23.06 67.67
N GLN A 44 -18.86 -23.83 67.63
CA GLN A 44 -17.60 -23.38 68.20
C GLN A 44 -17.17 -22.17 67.38
N LYS A 45 -17.41 -20.96 67.91
CA LYS A 45 -16.72 -19.79 67.41
C LYS A 45 -15.24 -20.07 67.67
N PRO A 46 -14.35 -20.08 66.66
CA PRO A 46 -12.92 -20.09 66.95
C PRO A 46 -12.69 -18.90 67.88
N ASP A 47 -12.02 -19.13 69.00
CA ASP A 47 -11.69 -18.06 69.94
C ASP A 47 -11.01 -16.95 69.13
N TYR A 48 -11.75 -15.87 68.86
CA TYR A 48 -11.19 -14.69 68.25
C TYR A 48 -10.33 -14.06 69.34
N VAL A 49 -9.09 -14.55 69.44
CA VAL A 49 -8.05 -13.85 70.15
C VAL A 49 -7.82 -12.60 69.34
N LYS A 50 -8.31 -11.47 69.84
CA LYS A 50 -8.05 -10.16 69.28
C LYS A 50 -6.55 -9.94 69.37
N GLY A 51 -5.83 -10.38 68.34
CA GLY A 51 -4.40 -10.13 68.22
C GLY A 51 -4.21 -8.63 68.35
N THR A 52 -3.58 -8.21 69.44
CA THR A 52 -3.32 -6.80 69.68
C THR A 52 -2.37 -6.35 68.58
N MET A 53 -2.89 -5.60 67.60
CA MET A 53 -2.02 -4.99 66.60
C MET A 53 -1.03 -4.12 67.36
N GLU A 54 0.26 -4.44 67.25
CA GLU A 54 1.29 -3.59 67.81
C GLU A 54 1.12 -2.17 67.27
N ARG A 55 1.23 -1.17 68.17
CA ARG A 55 1.06 0.25 67.84
C ARG A 55 1.88 0.66 66.62
N ARG A 56 3.08 0.11 66.46
CA ARG A 56 3.96 0.36 65.30
C ARG A 56 3.37 -0.15 63.98
N SER A 57 2.80 -1.35 63.99
CA SER A 57 2.14 -1.94 62.83
C SER A 57 0.85 -1.20 62.46
N PHE A 58 0.08 -0.79 63.47
CA PHE A 58 -1.11 0.05 63.27
C PHE A 58 -0.77 1.42 62.66
N LEU A 59 0.22 2.12 63.22
CA LEU A 59 0.67 3.41 62.69
C LEU A 59 1.25 3.30 61.28
N ARG A 60 1.99 2.22 60.99
CA ARG A 60 2.49 1.93 59.64
C ARG A 60 1.34 1.72 58.64
N ASN A 61 0.32 0.97 59.03
CA ASN A 61 -0.84 0.70 58.17
C ASN A 61 -1.67 1.97 57.92
N ILE A 62 -1.86 2.82 58.93
CA ILE A 62 -2.48 4.15 58.76
C ILE A 62 -1.66 5.02 57.82
N GLY A 63 -0.34 5.09 58.03
CA GLY A 63 0.54 5.85 57.15
C GLY A 63 0.48 5.38 55.70
N ALA A 64 0.46 4.06 55.48
CA ALA A 64 0.31 3.48 54.15
C ALA A 64 -1.05 3.83 53.51
N ALA A 65 -2.15 3.69 54.25
CA ALA A 65 -3.49 4.03 53.75
C ALA A 65 -3.64 5.52 53.43
N ALA A 66 -3.13 6.40 54.31
CA ALA A 66 -3.11 7.84 54.08
C ALA A 66 -2.24 8.23 52.87
N GLY A 67 -1.09 7.56 52.69
CA GLY A 67 -0.23 7.74 51.53
C GLY A 67 -0.93 7.35 50.22
N ILE A 68 -1.64 6.23 50.19
CA ILE A 68 -2.41 5.79 49.01
C ILE A 68 -3.53 6.78 48.70
N LEU A 69 -4.32 7.20 49.70
CA LEU A 69 -5.40 8.17 49.52
C LEU A 69 -4.88 9.54 49.06
N GLY A 70 -3.76 9.99 49.60
CA GLY A 70 -3.10 11.22 49.17
C GLY A 70 -2.65 11.14 47.72
N ALA A 71 -2.01 10.04 47.32
CA ALA A 71 -1.56 9.82 45.96
C ALA A 71 -2.74 9.74 44.96
N THR A 72 -3.79 8.98 45.25
CA THR A 72 -4.95 8.87 44.36
C THR A 72 -5.70 10.20 44.25
N SER A 73 -5.86 10.93 45.35
CA SER A 73 -6.46 12.26 45.35
C SER A 73 -5.64 13.25 44.54
N TYR A 74 -4.31 13.21 44.66
CA TYR A 74 -3.41 14.02 43.87
C TYR A 74 -3.54 13.73 42.37
N LEU A 75 -3.55 12.45 41.96
CA LEU A 75 -3.71 12.06 40.55
C LEU A 75 -5.10 12.41 39.99
N ALA A 76 -6.15 12.34 40.81
CA ALA A 76 -7.50 12.76 40.43
C ALA A 76 -7.64 14.27 40.28
N LEU A 77 -6.96 15.05 41.13
CA LEU A 77 -6.99 16.51 41.08
C LEU A 77 -5.98 17.11 40.10
N ALA A 78 -4.94 16.35 39.71
CA ALA A 78 -3.86 16.79 38.83
C ALA A 78 -4.39 17.45 37.53
N PRO A 79 -3.71 18.51 37.04
CA PRO A 79 -4.05 19.16 35.77
C PRO A 79 -4.13 18.17 34.61
N LYS A 80 -4.99 18.44 33.62
CA LYS A 80 -5.18 17.55 32.45
C LYS A 80 -3.88 17.31 31.67
N GLU A 81 -2.97 18.26 31.67
CA GLU A 81 -1.68 18.13 30.98
C GLU A 81 -0.66 17.29 31.75
N TRP A 82 -0.93 16.96 33.01
CA TRP A 82 -0.02 16.16 33.82
C TRP A 82 -0.01 14.69 33.34
N PRO A 83 1.16 14.08 33.09
CA PRO A 83 1.26 12.74 32.48
C PRO A 83 0.52 11.62 33.23
N LEU A 84 0.42 11.73 34.55
CA LEU A 84 -0.22 10.74 35.42
C LEU A 84 -1.64 11.15 35.84
N SER A 85 -2.19 12.27 35.34
CA SER A 85 -3.54 12.71 35.71
C SER A 85 -4.56 11.65 35.33
N LEU A 86 -5.56 11.39 36.18
CA LEU A 86 -6.68 10.52 35.80
C LEU A 86 -7.67 11.21 34.87
N LYS A 87 -7.51 12.52 34.65
CA LYS A 87 -8.33 13.31 33.73
C LYS A 87 -7.74 13.22 32.32
N ASP A 88 -8.31 12.36 31.47
CA ASP A 88 -8.12 12.39 30.02
C ASP A 88 -9.47 12.57 29.32
N SER A 89 -9.92 13.81 29.19
CA SER A 89 -11.18 14.11 28.49
C SER A 89 -11.10 13.90 26.98
N THR A 90 -9.90 13.71 26.43
CA THR A 90 -9.69 13.54 24.99
C THR A 90 -9.61 12.07 24.58
N GLY A 91 -9.29 11.18 25.53
CA GLY A 91 -8.98 9.77 25.26
C GLY A 91 -7.74 9.58 24.38
N LEU A 92 -6.93 10.63 24.18
CA LEU A 92 -5.76 10.61 23.30
C LEU A 92 -4.49 10.18 24.04
N ARG A 93 -4.46 10.22 25.37
CA ARG A 93 -3.24 9.93 26.13
C ARG A 93 -2.81 8.47 26.00
N SER A 94 -3.79 7.56 25.93
CA SER A 94 -3.56 6.13 25.75
C SER A 94 -3.45 5.70 24.29
N LYS A 95 -3.63 6.62 23.33
CA LYS A 95 -3.51 6.28 21.90
C LYS A 95 -2.04 6.19 21.50
N PRO A 96 -1.64 5.16 20.74
CA PRO A 96 -0.30 5.10 20.17
C PRO A 96 0.00 6.36 19.36
N ARG A 97 1.08 7.06 19.70
CA ARG A 97 1.60 8.17 18.90
C ARG A 97 2.61 7.62 17.91
N PHE A 98 2.21 7.51 16.65
CA PHE A 98 3.12 7.16 15.57
C PHE A 98 3.95 8.38 15.19
N LYS A 99 5.28 8.26 15.19
CA LYS A 99 6.15 9.31 14.67
C LYS A 99 6.23 9.16 13.15
N PRO A 100 5.80 10.17 12.37
CA PRO A 100 5.92 10.11 10.92
C PRO A 100 7.39 10.02 10.49
N VAL A 101 7.65 9.22 9.47
CA VAL A 101 8.94 9.19 8.79
C VAL A 101 8.92 10.13 7.58
N ARG A 102 10.09 10.42 7.03
CA ARG A 102 10.26 11.13 5.76
C ARG A 102 11.11 10.28 4.83
N LEU A 103 10.83 10.36 3.53
CA LEU A 103 11.66 9.74 2.51
C LEU A 103 12.78 10.69 2.08
N ASN A 104 13.87 10.10 1.62
CA ASN A 104 14.92 10.84 0.95
C ASN A 104 14.45 11.33 -0.43
N ASP A 105 15.11 12.35 -0.95
CA ASP A 105 15.00 12.71 -2.37
C ASP A 105 15.92 11.79 -3.18
N PHE A 106 15.34 10.94 -4.04
CA PHE A 106 16.09 9.96 -4.83
C PHE A 106 16.46 10.48 -6.23
N ARG A 107 16.10 11.73 -6.55
CA ARG A 107 16.42 12.33 -7.84
C ARG A 107 17.93 12.45 -8.01
N VAL A 108 18.38 12.11 -9.21
CA VAL A 108 19.77 12.31 -9.63
C VAL A 108 19.75 13.29 -10.80
N PRO A 109 20.51 14.40 -10.74
CA PRO A 109 20.58 15.34 -11.84
C PRO A 109 21.04 14.67 -13.13
N LYS A 110 20.49 15.08 -14.28
CA LYS A 110 20.93 14.58 -15.58
C LYS A 110 22.39 14.96 -15.87
N PRO A 111 23.10 14.22 -16.74
CA PRO A 111 24.42 14.63 -17.21
C PRO A 111 24.35 16.00 -17.89
N VAL A 112 25.37 16.85 -17.67
CA VAL A 112 25.45 18.19 -18.27
C VAL A 112 25.42 18.14 -19.80
N THR A 113 25.87 17.04 -20.39
CA THR A 113 25.89 16.80 -21.83
C THR A 113 24.53 16.39 -22.42
N GLN A 114 23.51 16.15 -21.59
CA GLN A 114 22.17 15.76 -22.04
C GLN A 114 21.14 16.85 -21.81
N THR A 115 20.36 17.11 -22.85
CA THR A 115 19.24 18.05 -22.82
C THR A 115 17.91 17.35 -22.51
N ALA A 116 17.77 16.08 -22.92
CA ALA A 116 16.53 15.33 -22.76
C ALA A 116 16.28 14.94 -21.30
N ASP A 117 15.04 15.17 -20.84
CA ASP A 117 14.51 14.67 -19.57
C ASP A 117 13.75 13.35 -19.76
N VAL A 118 13.28 13.09 -20.98
CA VAL A 118 12.48 11.93 -21.35
C VAL A 118 13.11 11.22 -22.55
N GLY A 119 13.49 9.97 -22.37
CA GLY A 119 14.03 9.09 -23.39
C GLY A 119 12.99 8.09 -23.86
N ILE A 120 12.92 7.86 -25.17
CA ILE A 120 11.96 6.95 -25.80
C ILE A 120 12.74 5.95 -26.65
N GLY A 121 12.69 4.67 -26.27
CA GLY A 121 13.26 3.58 -27.05
C GLY A 121 12.16 2.83 -27.79
N ARG A 122 12.32 2.65 -29.10
CA ARG A 122 11.40 1.88 -29.94
C ARG A 122 12.10 0.69 -30.59
N GLY A 123 11.30 -0.32 -30.93
CA GLY A 123 11.72 -1.46 -31.75
C GLY A 123 12.66 -2.45 -31.04
N GLY A 124 12.54 -3.73 -31.42
CA GLY A 124 13.34 -4.82 -30.87
C GLY A 124 12.73 -5.43 -29.61
N THR A 125 13.57 -6.06 -28.79
CA THR A 125 13.16 -6.70 -27.54
C THR A 125 12.90 -5.66 -26.43
N PRO A 126 12.17 -6.00 -25.36
CA PRO A 126 11.99 -5.12 -24.20
C PRO A 126 13.31 -4.61 -23.61
N GLU A 127 14.36 -5.44 -23.59
CA GLU A 127 15.69 -5.01 -23.16
C GLU A 127 16.30 -3.96 -24.10
N GLN A 128 16.21 -4.17 -25.42
CA GLN A 128 16.74 -3.23 -26.41
C GLN A 128 16.02 -1.88 -26.31
N MET A 129 14.69 -1.88 -26.17
CA MET A 129 13.91 -0.65 -25.99
C MET A 129 14.26 0.05 -24.67
N LEU A 130 14.45 -0.70 -23.58
CA LEU A 130 14.87 -0.13 -22.30
C LEU A 130 16.24 0.53 -22.40
N ARG A 131 17.23 -0.13 -23.01
CA ARG A 131 18.58 0.43 -23.22
C ARG A 131 18.53 1.70 -24.05
N LYS A 132 17.81 1.68 -25.19
CA LYS A 132 17.59 2.86 -26.03
C LYS A 132 16.96 4.03 -25.26
N ALA A 133 15.93 3.76 -24.45
CA ALA A 133 15.27 4.79 -23.65
C ALA A 133 16.22 5.39 -22.59
N LEU A 134 17.02 4.56 -21.93
CA LEU A 134 17.99 4.99 -20.92
C LEU A 134 19.16 5.77 -21.53
N ASP A 135 19.69 5.30 -22.66
CA ASP A 135 20.80 5.97 -23.38
C ASP A 135 20.40 7.36 -23.86
N ALA A 136 19.14 7.54 -24.24
CA ALA A 136 18.59 8.84 -24.63
C ALA A 136 18.65 9.90 -23.50
N ILE A 137 18.65 9.48 -22.24
CA ILE A 137 18.77 10.37 -21.07
C ILE A 137 20.14 10.26 -20.39
N GLY A 138 21.14 9.65 -21.03
CA GLY A 138 22.52 9.60 -20.53
C GLY A 138 22.97 8.28 -19.92
N GLY A 139 22.15 7.23 -20.00
CA GLY A 139 22.50 5.87 -19.64
C GLY A 139 22.36 5.57 -18.14
N ILE A 140 22.03 4.32 -17.82
CA ILE A 140 21.72 3.91 -16.44
C ILE A 140 22.89 4.10 -15.45
N LYS A 141 24.12 3.91 -15.90
CA LYS A 141 25.34 4.01 -15.06
C LYS A 141 25.56 5.42 -14.51
N HIS A 142 24.92 6.42 -15.10
CA HIS A 142 24.89 7.76 -14.52
C HIS A 142 24.04 7.82 -13.24
N TYR A 143 22.91 7.12 -13.23
CA TYR A 143 21.88 7.18 -12.20
C TYR A 143 22.08 6.19 -11.05
N VAL A 144 22.64 5.02 -11.36
CA VAL A 144 22.87 3.93 -10.40
C VAL A 144 24.36 3.63 -10.33
N LYS A 145 24.90 3.55 -9.11
CA LYS A 145 26.32 3.33 -8.84
C LYS A 145 26.57 1.93 -8.25
N PRO A 146 27.79 1.39 -8.40
CA PRO A 146 28.15 0.14 -7.75
C PRO A 146 27.91 0.20 -6.24
N GLY A 147 27.25 -0.81 -5.70
CA GLY A 147 26.89 -0.87 -4.28
C GLY A 147 25.52 -0.28 -3.92
N ASP A 148 24.84 0.43 -4.83
CA ASP A 148 23.50 0.97 -4.54
C ASP A 148 22.49 -0.16 -4.25
N ILE A 149 21.62 0.07 -3.27
CA ILE A 149 20.40 -0.70 -3.04
C ILE A 149 19.26 0.00 -3.80
N VAL A 150 18.75 -0.67 -4.83
CA VAL A 150 17.76 -0.11 -5.76
C VAL A 150 16.38 -0.72 -5.49
N LEU A 151 15.39 0.13 -5.23
CA LEU A 151 13.99 -0.27 -5.20
C LEU A 151 13.36 -0.07 -6.57
N VAL A 152 12.82 -1.14 -7.14
CA VAL A 152 11.99 -1.14 -8.34
C VAL A 152 10.54 -1.32 -7.92
N LYS A 153 9.68 -0.40 -8.32
CA LYS A 153 8.25 -0.45 -8.04
C LYS A 153 7.45 -0.68 -9.34
N PRO A 154 7.11 -1.94 -9.66
CA PRO A 154 6.23 -2.27 -10.78
C PRO A 154 4.77 -1.91 -10.48
N ASN A 155 3.87 -2.19 -11.42
CA ASN A 155 2.42 -2.21 -11.21
C ASN A 155 1.94 -3.67 -11.08
N VAL A 156 1.51 -4.07 -9.89
CA VAL A 156 1.05 -5.42 -9.56
C VAL A 156 -0.33 -5.36 -8.88
N ALA A 157 -1.16 -4.39 -9.24
CA ALA A 157 -2.39 -4.08 -8.52
C ALA A 157 -3.42 -5.24 -8.50
N PHE A 158 -3.40 -6.09 -9.53
CA PHE A 158 -4.36 -7.16 -9.76
C PHE A 158 -3.66 -8.45 -10.18
N ASP A 159 -4.30 -9.58 -9.96
CA ASP A 159 -3.82 -10.92 -10.27
C ASP A 159 -4.03 -11.33 -11.74
N ARG A 160 -3.86 -10.35 -12.63
CA ARG A 160 -4.14 -10.47 -14.07
C ARG A 160 -2.93 -10.95 -14.87
N ALA A 161 -3.21 -11.64 -15.96
CA ALA A 161 -2.19 -12.04 -16.92
C ALA A 161 -1.55 -10.80 -17.56
N PRO A 162 -0.21 -10.77 -17.75
CA PRO A 162 0.48 -9.63 -18.36
C PRO A 162 -0.05 -9.24 -19.75
N ALA A 163 -0.57 -10.21 -20.50
CA ALA A 163 -1.15 -9.99 -21.82
C ALA A 163 -2.33 -9.00 -21.83
N LEU A 164 -2.98 -8.77 -20.68
CA LEU A 164 -4.10 -7.83 -20.54
C LEU A 164 -3.66 -6.36 -20.39
N GLY A 165 -2.35 -6.06 -20.36
CA GLY A 165 -1.84 -4.69 -20.25
C GLY A 165 -2.16 -3.97 -18.93
N ALA A 166 -2.78 -4.66 -17.98
CA ALA A 166 -3.19 -4.10 -16.69
C ALA A 166 -2.03 -4.00 -15.68
N THR A 167 -0.96 -4.79 -15.86
CA THR A 167 0.19 -4.91 -14.94
C THR A 167 1.50 -4.78 -15.72
N SER A 168 2.61 -4.53 -15.03
CA SER A 168 3.94 -4.45 -15.67
C SER A 168 4.33 -5.75 -16.37
N GLN A 169 5.06 -5.67 -17.49
CA GLN A 169 5.49 -6.87 -18.21
C GLN A 169 6.69 -7.55 -17.51
N PRO A 170 6.63 -8.87 -17.26
CA PRO A 170 7.74 -9.61 -16.63
C PRO A 170 9.06 -9.48 -17.38
N ALA A 171 9.03 -9.48 -18.72
CA ALA A 171 10.24 -9.38 -19.54
C ALA A 171 10.99 -8.04 -19.34
N LEU A 172 10.25 -6.93 -19.18
CA LEU A 172 10.87 -5.63 -18.94
C LEU A 172 11.46 -5.54 -17.52
N ILE A 173 10.76 -6.09 -16.53
CA ILE A 173 11.25 -6.14 -15.14
C ILE A 173 12.50 -7.02 -15.04
N GLU A 174 12.52 -8.18 -15.69
CA GLU A 174 13.70 -9.05 -15.76
C GLU A 174 14.89 -8.29 -16.39
N ALA A 175 14.67 -7.63 -17.53
CA ALA A 175 15.69 -6.85 -18.21
C ALA A 175 16.25 -5.70 -17.34
N LEU A 176 15.37 -4.97 -16.65
CA LEU A 176 15.77 -3.89 -15.75
C LEU A 176 16.61 -4.41 -14.58
N ILE A 177 16.18 -5.49 -13.92
CA ILE A 177 16.90 -6.07 -12.78
C ILE A 177 18.28 -6.56 -13.22
N ASN A 178 18.38 -7.25 -14.36
CA ASN A 178 19.66 -7.70 -14.91
C ASN A 178 20.59 -6.51 -15.18
N LEU A 179 20.09 -5.45 -15.80
CA LEU A 179 20.89 -4.25 -16.08
C LEU A 179 21.33 -3.53 -14.78
N LEU A 180 20.50 -3.52 -13.73
CA LEU A 180 20.87 -2.95 -12.44
C LEU A 180 21.96 -3.79 -11.72
N LEU A 181 21.80 -5.11 -11.67
CA LEU A 181 22.73 -5.99 -10.95
C LEU A 181 24.03 -6.24 -11.73
N VAL A 182 23.93 -6.50 -13.03
CA VAL A 182 25.09 -6.86 -13.87
C VAL A 182 25.82 -5.62 -14.37
N ASP A 183 25.12 -4.69 -15.02
CA ASP A 183 25.78 -3.56 -15.67
C ASP A 183 26.16 -2.47 -14.65
N CYS A 184 25.28 -2.19 -13.69
CA CYS A 184 25.51 -1.14 -12.68
C CYS A 184 26.21 -1.65 -11.41
N ARG A 185 26.25 -2.97 -11.20
CA ARG A 185 26.80 -3.60 -9.98
C ARG A 185 26.09 -3.13 -8.71
N ALA A 186 24.77 -2.91 -8.79
CA ALA A 186 23.94 -2.66 -7.62
C ALA A 186 24.11 -3.79 -6.60
N GLN A 187 24.11 -3.46 -5.31
CA GLN A 187 24.25 -4.47 -4.25
C GLN A 187 22.99 -5.35 -4.15
N GLU A 188 21.82 -4.73 -4.31
CA GLU A 188 20.54 -5.38 -4.15
C GLU A 188 19.49 -4.69 -5.02
N VAL A 189 18.61 -5.46 -5.67
CA VAL A 189 17.40 -4.95 -6.29
C VAL A 189 16.19 -5.50 -5.56
N ARG A 190 15.40 -4.60 -4.99
CA ARG A 190 14.15 -4.91 -4.30
C ARG A 190 12.98 -4.61 -5.22
N VAL A 191 12.01 -5.51 -5.29
CA VAL A 191 10.79 -5.33 -6.07
C VAL A 191 9.61 -5.31 -5.11
N ALA A 192 8.87 -4.20 -5.09
CA ALA A 192 7.78 -4.04 -4.14
C ALA A 192 6.59 -3.29 -4.72
N ASP A 193 5.40 -3.76 -4.39
CA ASP A 193 4.13 -3.07 -4.61
C ASP A 193 3.15 -3.50 -3.50
N ASN A 194 2.07 -2.74 -3.29
CA ASN A 194 0.96 -3.08 -2.40
C ASN A 194 -0.31 -3.30 -3.24
N PRO A 195 -0.55 -4.53 -3.73
CA PRO A 195 -1.70 -4.88 -4.58
C PRO A 195 -3.05 -4.59 -3.93
N ILE A 196 -4.11 -4.50 -4.75
CA ILE A 196 -5.50 -4.36 -4.27
C ILE A 196 -6.03 -5.72 -3.84
N GLU A 197 -5.73 -6.75 -4.64
CA GLU A 197 -6.04 -8.15 -4.36
C GLU A 197 -4.91 -8.79 -3.52
N SER A 198 -4.95 -10.12 -3.36
CA SER A 198 -3.93 -10.88 -2.61
C SER A 198 -2.52 -10.62 -3.14
N PRO A 199 -1.59 -10.05 -2.34
CA PRO A 199 -0.28 -9.69 -2.83
C PRO A 199 0.53 -10.87 -3.36
N ALA A 200 0.46 -12.01 -2.67
CA ALA A 200 1.16 -13.23 -3.09
C ALA A 200 0.65 -13.72 -4.46
N ASP A 201 -0.67 -13.76 -4.64
CA ASP A 201 -1.29 -14.21 -5.90
C ASP A 201 -1.03 -13.23 -7.04
N CYS A 202 -1.07 -11.92 -6.77
CA CYS A 202 -0.77 -10.90 -7.77
C CYS A 202 0.65 -11.06 -8.30
N PHE A 203 1.66 -11.15 -7.43
CA PHE A 203 3.05 -11.36 -7.85
C PHE A 203 3.28 -12.71 -8.54
N MET A 204 2.54 -13.75 -8.16
CA MET A 204 2.61 -15.07 -8.80
C MET A 204 1.97 -15.08 -10.20
N LYS A 205 0.70 -14.69 -10.32
CA LYS A 205 -0.09 -14.79 -11.57
C LYS A 205 0.37 -13.80 -12.64
N THR A 206 0.86 -12.63 -12.23
CA THR A 206 1.52 -11.69 -13.16
C THR A 206 2.85 -12.23 -13.68
N GLY A 207 3.43 -13.27 -13.06
CA GLY A 207 4.77 -13.76 -13.39
C GLY A 207 5.91 -12.87 -12.88
N LEU A 208 5.60 -11.77 -12.18
CA LEU A 208 6.60 -10.82 -11.70
C LEU A 208 7.47 -11.38 -10.58
N ARG A 209 6.95 -12.29 -9.75
CA ARG A 209 7.79 -13.02 -8.79
C ARG A 209 8.87 -13.82 -9.51
N LYS A 210 8.46 -14.66 -10.47
CA LYS A 210 9.36 -15.52 -11.23
C LYS A 210 10.42 -14.70 -11.98
N ALA A 211 10.01 -13.64 -12.67
CA ALA A 211 10.93 -12.76 -13.39
C ALA A 211 11.93 -12.06 -12.45
N THR A 212 11.44 -11.59 -11.29
CA THR A 212 12.28 -10.94 -10.28
C THR A 212 13.33 -11.90 -9.72
N GLU A 213 12.90 -13.07 -9.24
CA GLU A 213 13.77 -14.06 -8.61
C GLU A 213 14.77 -14.64 -9.62
N LYS A 214 14.34 -14.89 -10.86
CA LYS A 214 15.21 -15.34 -11.96
C LYS A 214 16.34 -14.35 -12.26
N ALA A 215 16.06 -13.06 -12.22
CA ALA A 215 17.07 -12.01 -12.42
C ALA A 215 17.93 -11.74 -11.17
N GLY A 216 17.68 -12.41 -10.04
CA GLY A 216 18.41 -12.21 -8.79
C GLY A 216 17.87 -11.08 -7.90
N GLY A 217 16.73 -10.48 -8.25
CA GLY A 217 16.03 -9.51 -7.42
C GLY A 217 15.25 -10.16 -6.27
N ARG A 218 14.78 -9.35 -5.31
CA ARG A 218 14.02 -9.81 -4.14
C ARG A 218 12.65 -9.17 -4.08
N VAL A 219 11.60 -9.99 -4.00
CA VAL A 219 10.22 -9.50 -3.85
C VAL A 219 9.90 -9.18 -2.39
N TYR A 220 9.38 -7.98 -2.14
CA TYR A 220 8.89 -7.53 -0.85
C TYR A 220 7.36 -7.41 -0.89
N LEU A 221 6.69 -8.28 -0.14
CA LEU A 221 5.24 -8.21 0.01
C LEU A 221 4.84 -7.33 1.20
N PRO A 222 3.68 -6.67 1.16
CA PRO A 222 3.15 -5.94 2.30
C PRO A 222 2.67 -6.91 3.39
N ASP A 223 2.92 -6.55 4.64
CA ASP A 223 2.30 -7.16 5.83
C ASP A 223 1.98 -6.07 6.87
N SER A 224 1.35 -6.45 7.99
CA SER A 224 0.91 -5.51 9.02
C SER A 224 2.03 -4.63 9.59
N ASN A 225 3.26 -5.14 9.65
CA ASN A 225 4.42 -4.43 10.21
C ASN A 225 5.24 -3.70 9.14
N ALA A 226 4.86 -3.81 7.88
CA ALA A 226 5.59 -3.21 6.78
C ALA A 226 5.26 -1.73 6.54
N PHE A 227 4.24 -1.20 7.20
CA PHE A 227 3.75 0.16 7.01
C PHE A 227 4.24 1.11 8.10
N LYS A 228 4.53 2.35 7.71
CA LYS A 228 4.80 3.46 8.63
C LYS A 228 3.99 4.67 8.20
N LEU A 229 3.67 5.54 9.16
CA LEU A 229 3.10 6.85 8.86
C LEU A 229 4.19 7.69 8.15
N LEU A 230 3.95 8.10 6.92
CA LEU A 230 4.84 8.94 6.12
C LEU A 230 4.34 10.38 6.16
N ASN A 231 5.21 11.34 6.40
CA ASN A 231 4.94 12.76 6.21
C ASN A 231 5.32 13.19 4.80
N THR A 232 4.37 13.75 4.05
CA THR A 232 4.57 14.29 2.69
C THR A 232 4.28 15.80 2.69
N PRO A 233 5.30 16.64 2.93
CA PRO A 233 5.14 18.08 2.87
C PRO A 233 4.61 18.55 1.52
N GLY A 234 3.60 19.43 1.54
CA GLY A 234 2.96 19.97 0.33
C GLY A 234 1.85 19.08 -0.26
N ALA A 235 1.62 17.88 0.26
CA ALA A 235 0.47 17.06 -0.12
C ALA A 235 -0.81 17.54 0.57
N THR A 236 -1.94 17.46 -0.14
CA THR A 236 -3.26 17.91 0.31
C THR A 236 -4.02 16.81 1.04
N LEU A 237 -4.07 15.60 0.46
CA LEU A 237 -4.85 14.46 0.95
C LEU A 237 -4.02 13.48 1.78
N ILE A 238 -2.70 13.43 1.54
CA ILE A 238 -1.76 12.51 2.20
C ILE A 238 -0.60 13.23 2.90
N THR A 239 -0.86 14.38 3.54
CA THR A 239 0.16 15.08 4.35
C THR A 239 0.80 14.14 5.38
N GLU A 240 -0.02 13.29 6.03
CA GLU A 240 0.43 12.13 6.78
C GLU A 240 -0.41 10.90 6.42
N TRP A 241 0.21 9.85 5.89
CA TRP A 241 -0.52 8.63 5.50
C TRP A 241 0.28 7.35 5.69
N TRP A 242 -0.41 6.22 5.84
CA TRP A 242 0.23 4.91 5.93
C TRP A 242 0.90 4.55 4.62
N PHE A 243 2.19 4.26 4.67
CA PHE A 243 3.03 4.01 3.52
C PHE A 243 3.76 2.67 3.66
N PHE A 244 3.83 1.88 2.59
CA PHE A 244 4.56 0.61 2.55
C PHE A 244 6.08 0.84 2.62
N HIS A 245 6.56 1.09 3.84
CA HIS A 245 7.90 1.62 4.12
C HIS A 245 8.98 0.54 4.14
N ARG A 246 8.68 -0.69 4.58
CA ARG A 246 9.71 -1.74 4.75
C ARG A 246 10.70 -1.86 3.57
N PRO A 247 10.28 -1.93 2.30
CA PRO A 247 11.22 -2.05 1.18
C PRO A 247 12.16 -0.85 1.03
N PHE A 248 11.82 0.33 1.56
CA PHE A 248 12.61 1.57 1.52
C PHE A 248 13.74 1.64 2.56
N THR A 249 13.87 0.65 3.45
CA THR A 249 14.89 0.67 4.51
C THR A 249 16.30 0.62 3.90
N ASN A 250 17.10 1.68 4.06
CA ASN A 250 18.44 1.80 3.46
C ASN A 250 18.43 1.68 1.92
N VAL A 251 17.42 2.23 1.26
CA VAL A 251 17.40 2.31 -0.21
C VAL A 251 18.15 3.56 -0.68
N ASP A 252 18.95 3.41 -1.73
CA ASP A 252 19.73 4.50 -2.32
C ASP A 252 19.05 5.08 -3.57
N LYS A 253 18.35 4.23 -4.33
CA LYS A 253 17.69 4.58 -5.61
C LYS A 253 16.30 4.01 -5.69
N VAL A 254 15.38 4.76 -6.30
CA VAL A 254 13.98 4.34 -6.50
C VAL A 254 13.61 4.50 -7.97
N ILE A 255 13.17 3.42 -8.60
CA ILE A 255 12.73 3.39 -9.99
C ILE A 255 11.28 2.91 -10.05
N GLY A 256 10.39 3.73 -10.60
CA GLY A 256 9.01 3.34 -10.86
C GLY A 256 8.88 2.72 -12.24
N VAL A 257 8.13 1.61 -12.37
CA VAL A 257 7.84 0.99 -13.67
C VAL A 257 6.33 0.81 -13.79
N ALA A 258 5.71 1.48 -14.76
CA ALA A 258 4.26 1.46 -14.92
C ALA A 258 3.89 1.02 -16.35
N PRO A 259 2.86 0.18 -16.53
CA PRO A 259 2.25 0.02 -17.84
C PRO A 259 1.54 1.31 -18.25
N VAL A 260 1.37 1.50 -19.55
CA VAL A 260 0.52 2.57 -20.07
C VAL A 260 -0.89 2.03 -20.24
N LYS A 261 -1.85 2.57 -19.48
CA LYS A 261 -3.24 2.12 -19.57
C LYS A 261 -4.28 3.21 -19.35
N ASP A 262 -5.43 3.00 -19.96
CA ASP A 262 -6.68 3.69 -19.69
C ASP A 262 -7.10 3.57 -18.21
N HIS A 263 -7.88 4.53 -17.75
CA HIS A 263 -8.48 4.48 -16.42
C HIS A 263 -9.76 5.31 -16.37
N ASN A 264 -10.90 4.69 -16.10
CA ASN A 264 -12.22 5.34 -16.07
C ASN A 264 -12.32 6.65 -15.24
N LEU A 265 -11.74 6.69 -14.04
CA LEU A 265 -11.81 7.90 -13.18
C LEU A 265 -10.74 8.95 -13.48
N CYS A 266 -9.54 8.54 -13.90
CA CYS A 266 -8.36 9.41 -13.97
C CYS A 266 -7.93 9.68 -15.41
N TYR A 267 -8.69 9.18 -16.38
CA TYR A 267 -8.43 9.06 -17.82
C TYR A 267 -7.21 8.22 -18.20
N ALA A 268 -6.19 8.13 -17.34
CA ALA A 268 -5.03 7.30 -17.54
C ALA A 268 -4.42 6.82 -16.21
N SER A 269 -3.69 5.71 -16.28
CA SER A 269 -2.84 5.21 -15.21
C SER A 269 -1.46 4.91 -15.78
N MET A 270 -0.49 5.73 -15.39
CA MET A 270 0.90 5.68 -15.88
C MET A 270 1.86 5.92 -14.70
N GLY A 271 2.92 6.70 -14.89
CA GLY A 271 4.07 6.78 -14.00
C GLY A 271 3.71 7.36 -12.63
N ILE A 272 3.05 8.51 -12.59
CA ILE A 272 2.73 9.21 -11.34
C ILE A 272 1.71 8.39 -10.53
N LYS A 273 0.62 7.95 -11.17
CA LYS A 273 -0.43 7.17 -10.51
C LYS A 273 0.07 5.80 -10.03
N ASN A 274 1.14 5.27 -10.58
CA ASN A 274 1.69 3.98 -10.16
C ASN A 274 1.99 3.97 -8.65
N TRP A 275 2.52 5.06 -8.10
CA TRP A 275 2.88 5.18 -6.68
C TRP A 275 1.70 4.96 -5.72
N TYR A 276 0.46 4.99 -6.20
CA TYR A 276 -0.75 4.65 -5.43
C TYR A 276 -0.66 3.27 -4.78
N GLY A 277 0.01 2.33 -5.45
CA GLY A 277 0.32 1.00 -4.93
C GLY A 277 1.33 1.00 -3.76
N LEU A 278 1.73 2.14 -3.20
CA LEU A 278 2.49 2.20 -1.94
C LEU A 278 1.66 2.70 -0.76
N LEU A 279 0.45 3.21 -1.01
CA LEU A 279 -0.47 3.63 0.02
C LEU A 279 -1.01 2.41 0.76
N GLY A 280 -1.02 2.47 2.09
CA GLY A 280 -1.73 1.56 2.99
C GLY A 280 -3.10 2.11 3.40
N GLY A 281 -3.71 1.46 4.40
CA GLY A 281 -4.98 1.89 4.97
C GLY A 281 -6.15 1.87 3.97
N ARG A 282 -7.19 2.67 4.27
CA ARG A 282 -8.41 2.78 3.44
C ARG A 282 -8.19 3.68 2.22
N ARG A 283 -7.16 3.39 1.42
CA ARG A 283 -6.76 4.23 0.26
C ARG A 283 -7.87 4.45 -0.77
N SER A 284 -8.85 3.56 -0.90
CA SER A 284 -9.98 3.72 -1.84
C SER A 284 -10.79 5.00 -1.64
N GLN A 285 -10.74 5.62 -0.45
CA GLN A 285 -11.41 6.89 -0.20
C GLN A 285 -10.92 8.03 -1.10
N PHE A 286 -9.67 7.97 -1.57
CA PHE A 286 -9.10 9.01 -2.41
C PHE A 286 -9.64 9.01 -3.84
N HIS A 287 -10.41 7.99 -4.25
CA HIS A 287 -11.08 8.00 -5.55
C HIS A 287 -12.13 9.12 -5.68
N GLN A 288 -12.57 9.71 -4.57
CA GLN A 288 -13.46 10.88 -4.58
C GLN A 288 -12.79 12.15 -5.12
N ASP A 289 -11.45 12.23 -5.02
CA ASP A 289 -10.64 13.30 -5.59
C ASP A 289 -9.37 12.70 -6.21
N ILE A 290 -9.59 11.93 -7.28
CA ILE A 290 -8.57 11.10 -7.92
C ILE A 290 -7.41 11.95 -8.49
N HIS A 291 -7.70 13.15 -8.99
CA HIS A 291 -6.69 14.01 -9.56
C HIS A 291 -5.80 14.64 -8.48
N GLU A 292 -6.38 15.05 -7.34
CA GLU A 292 -5.60 15.59 -6.23
C GLU A 292 -4.67 14.51 -5.63
N ILE A 293 -5.17 13.30 -5.36
CA ILE A 293 -4.33 12.23 -4.80
C ILE A 293 -3.20 11.85 -5.77
N VAL A 294 -3.48 11.77 -7.08
CA VAL A 294 -2.42 11.48 -8.06
C VAL A 294 -1.38 12.59 -8.08
N SER A 295 -1.77 13.84 -7.93
CA SER A 295 -0.80 14.94 -7.82
C SER A 295 0.00 14.91 -6.51
N ASP A 296 -0.59 14.49 -5.38
CA ASP A 296 0.15 14.26 -4.13
C ASP A 296 1.20 13.15 -4.29
N LEU A 297 0.85 12.08 -5.01
CA LEU A 297 1.78 10.97 -5.28
C LEU A 297 3.04 11.44 -6.03
N SER A 298 2.92 12.48 -6.87
CA SER A 298 4.05 13.05 -7.63
C SER A 298 5.11 13.71 -6.74
N ILE A 299 4.75 14.11 -5.52
CA ILE A 299 5.67 14.69 -4.53
C ILE A 299 5.92 13.76 -3.34
N MET A 300 5.05 12.75 -3.11
CA MET A 300 5.26 11.68 -2.14
C MET A 300 6.56 10.92 -2.41
N ILE A 301 6.84 10.64 -3.68
CA ILE A 301 8.07 10.02 -4.14
C ILE A 301 8.76 10.96 -5.12
N ARG A 302 10.02 11.28 -4.87
CA ARG A 302 10.92 11.95 -5.82
C ARG A 302 11.89 10.90 -6.37
N PRO A 303 11.49 10.11 -7.38
CA PRO A 303 12.22 8.91 -7.79
C PRO A 303 13.51 9.26 -8.54
N THR A 304 14.42 8.29 -8.63
CA THR A 304 15.60 8.37 -9.50
C THR A 304 15.19 8.38 -10.97
N LEU A 305 14.28 7.46 -11.36
CA LEU A 305 13.75 7.34 -12.72
C LEU A 305 12.29 6.86 -12.67
N THR A 306 11.51 7.27 -13.66
CA THR A 306 10.21 6.66 -13.97
C THR A 306 10.26 6.03 -15.35
N ILE A 307 9.82 4.78 -15.46
CA ILE A 307 9.81 3.99 -16.68
C ILE A 307 8.36 3.69 -17.05
N LEU A 308 7.98 4.00 -18.29
CA LEU A 308 6.72 3.55 -18.87
C LEU A 308 6.96 2.37 -19.80
N ASP A 309 6.22 1.31 -19.53
CA ASP A 309 6.14 0.12 -20.36
C ASP A 309 4.96 0.27 -21.33
N GLY A 310 5.28 0.67 -22.56
CA GLY A 310 4.32 0.77 -23.66
C GLY A 310 4.38 -0.44 -24.58
N THR A 311 4.98 -1.57 -24.17
CA THR A 311 5.03 -2.78 -25.00
C THR A 311 3.64 -3.38 -25.18
N LYS A 312 2.81 -3.34 -24.12
CA LYS A 312 1.39 -3.67 -24.12
C LYS A 312 0.62 -2.50 -23.51
N ILE A 313 -0.21 -1.84 -24.31
CA ILE A 313 -0.98 -0.66 -23.91
C ILE A 313 -2.44 -1.07 -23.80
N LEU A 314 -3.04 -0.91 -22.62
CA LEU A 314 -4.48 -1.12 -22.44
C LEU A 314 -5.21 0.17 -22.80
N MET A 315 -5.91 0.18 -23.93
CA MET A 315 -6.50 1.38 -24.53
C MET A 315 -7.86 1.75 -23.92
N GLU A 316 -8.60 0.76 -23.41
CA GLU A 316 -9.98 0.89 -22.96
C GLU A 316 -10.30 -0.02 -21.77
N ASN A 317 -11.35 0.31 -21.03
CA ASN A 317 -11.88 -0.49 -19.91
C ASN A 317 -10.85 -0.76 -18.81
N GLY A 318 -9.99 0.23 -18.55
CA GLY A 318 -9.11 0.22 -17.39
C GLY A 318 -9.90 0.41 -16.09
N PRO A 319 -9.33 0.05 -14.92
CA PRO A 319 -7.90 -0.20 -14.69
C PRO A 319 -7.47 -1.67 -14.74
N THR A 320 -8.42 -2.61 -14.79
CA THR A 320 -8.17 -4.06 -14.77
C THR A 320 -8.06 -4.67 -16.16
N GLY A 321 -8.65 -4.02 -17.17
CA GLY A 321 -8.90 -4.64 -18.47
C GLY A 321 -9.85 -5.83 -18.32
N GLY A 322 -9.64 -6.85 -19.15
CA GLY A 322 -10.42 -8.10 -19.13
C GLY A 322 -10.59 -8.69 -20.52
N ASP A 323 -10.57 -7.84 -21.54
CA ASP A 323 -10.60 -8.22 -22.94
C ASP A 323 -9.24 -7.92 -23.60
N PRO A 324 -8.53 -8.94 -24.13
CA PRO A 324 -7.31 -8.74 -24.91
C PRO A 324 -7.48 -7.83 -26.13
N SER A 325 -8.69 -7.70 -26.68
CA SER A 325 -8.97 -6.81 -27.82
C SER A 325 -8.74 -5.33 -27.51
N ASN A 326 -8.85 -4.95 -26.22
CA ASN A 326 -8.56 -3.60 -25.73
C ASN A 326 -7.05 -3.32 -25.59
N VAL A 327 -6.19 -4.29 -25.90
CA VAL A 327 -4.73 -4.17 -25.73
C VAL A 327 -4.05 -4.04 -27.08
N VAL A 328 -3.23 -3.00 -27.21
CA VAL A 328 -2.43 -2.72 -28.41
C VAL A 328 -0.94 -2.92 -28.11
N ASN A 329 -0.19 -3.45 -29.08
CA ASN A 329 1.27 -3.46 -29.01
C ASN A 329 1.80 -2.07 -29.37
N GLY A 330 2.47 -1.41 -28.43
CA GLY A 330 3.05 -0.08 -28.66
C GLY A 330 4.53 -0.10 -29.04
N ASP A 331 5.22 -1.23 -28.83
CA ASP A 331 6.65 -1.44 -29.12
C ASP A 331 7.53 -0.25 -28.71
N VAL A 332 7.29 0.22 -27.48
CA VAL A 332 7.95 1.39 -26.91
C VAL A 332 8.18 1.22 -25.42
N VAL A 333 9.35 1.66 -24.96
CA VAL A 333 9.67 1.88 -23.54
C VAL A 333 10.12 3.32 -23.39
N MET A 334 9.68 3.99 -22.32
CA MET A 334 10.14 5.33 -21.98
C MET A 334 10.87 5.32 -20.65
N ALA A 335 11.91 6.13 -20.50
CA ALA A 335 12.59 6.40 -19.25
C ALA A 335 12.63 7.91 -19.02
N SER A 336 12.37 8.37 -17.80
CA SER A 336 12.21 9.80 -17.53
C SER A 336 12.73 10.23 -16.17
N LEU A 337 13.25 11.46 -16.14
CA LEU A 337 13.54 12.26 -14.95
C LEU A 337 12.41 13.24 -14.61
N ASP A 338 11.51 13.50 -15.56
CA ASP A 338 10.33 14.36 -15.42
C ASP A 338 9.07 13.51 -15.64
N PRO A 339 8.46 12.98 -14.56
CA PRO A 339 7.30 12.09 -14.69
C PRO A 339 6.07 12.82 -15.25
N VAL A 340 5.95 14.14 -15.06
CA VAL A 340 4.84 14.95 -15.61
C VAL A 340 4.95 15.03 -17.13
N ALA A 341 6.15 15.34 -17.64
CA ALA A 341 6.43 15.37 -19.07
C ALA A 341 6.20 14.00 -19.73
N GLN A 342 6.64 12.93 -19.06
CA GLN A 342 6.49 11.56 -19.52
C GLN A 342 5.02 11.15 -19.61
N ASP A 343 4.24 11.36 -18.55
CA ASP A 343 2.82 11.02 -18.53
C ASP A 343 2.03 11.89 -19.53
N ALA A 344 2.33 13.18 -19.66
CA ALA A 344 1.70 14.06 -20.65
C ALA A 344 1.96 13.60 -22.09
N TRP A 345 3.21 13.21 -22.41
CA TRP A 345 3.54 12.70 -23.74
C TRP A 345 2.89 11.36 -24.00
N ALA A 346 2.90 10.44 -23.02
CA ALA A 346 2.31 9.11 -23.16
C ALA A 346 0.78 9.17 -23.29
N PHE A 347 0.11 10.07 -22.57
CA PHE A 347 -1.33 10.31 -22.71
C PHE A 347 -1.71 10.63 -24.16
N LYS A 348 -1.01 11.60 -24.77
CA LYS A 348 -1.24 12.01 -26.15
C LYS A 348 -0.87 10.92 -27.16
N ASN A 349 0.34 10.37 -27.05
CA ASN A 349 0.94 9.61 -28.15
C ASN A 349 0.75 8.09 -28.02
N LEU A 350 0.63 7.57 -26.79
CA LEU A 350 0.49 6.13 -26.54
C LEU A 350 -0.97 5.76 -26.30
N LEU A 351 -1.69 6.52 -25.46
CA LEU A 351 -3.15 6.34 -25.27
C LEU A 351 -3.99 7.04 -26.34
N ARG A 352 -3.37 7.80 -27.25
CA ARG A 352 -4.02 8.46 -28.40
C ARG A 352 -5.17 9.39 -27.98
N ARG A 353 -5.00 10.08 -26.84
CA ARG A 353 -6.00 11.00 -26.29
C ARG A 353 -5.75 12.43 -26.77
N ASP A 354 -6.79 13.26 -26.73
CA ASP A 354 -6.70 14.66 -27.14
C ASP A 354 -5.75 15.41 -26.19
N PRO A 355 -4.68 16.07 -26.70
CA PRO A 355 -3.80 16.88 -25.87
C PRO A 355 -4.47 18.11 -25.22
N ASN A 356 -5.65 18.52 -25.69
CA ASN A 356 -6.42 19.59 -25.04
C ASN A 356 -7.21 19.09 -23.83
N GLU A 357 -7.35 17.77 -23.66
CA GLU A 357 -8.06 17.11 -22.56
C GLU A 357 -7.07 16.41 -21.61
N LEU A 358 -5.94 17.07 -21.30
CA LEU A 358 -4.97 16.52 -20.37
C LEU A 358 -5.61 16.31 -18.99
N PRO A 359 -5.33 15.17 -18.33
CA PRO A 359 -5.83 14.93 -16.98
C PRO A 359 -5.37 16.00 -16.00
N GLU A 360 -6.28 16.52 -15.19
CA GLU A 360 -6.03 17.62 -14.25
C GLU A 360 -4.85 17.35 -13.30
N TYR A 361 -4.60 16.07 -12.97
CA TYR A 361 -3.48 15.68 -12.10
C TYR A 361 -2.13 16.14 -12.65
N LEU A 362 -1.95 16.28 -13.97
CA LEU A 362 -0.70 16.71 -14.58
C LEU A 362 -0.40 18.17 -14.25
N HIS A 363 -1.39 19.05 -14.41
CA HIS A 363 -1.26 20.47 -14.05
C HIS A 363 -1.09 20.66 -12.55
N LYS A 364 -1.83 19.91 -11.72
CA LYS A 364 -1.64 19.91 -10.27
C LYS A 364 -0.24 19.42 -9.85
N SER A 365 0.29 18.41 -10.53
CA SER A 365 1.64 17.88 -10.29
C SER A 365 2.72 18.91 -10.66
N GLU A 366 2.56 19.59 -11.79
CA GLU A 366 3.43 20.70 -12.19
C GLU A 366 3.40 21.85 -11.17
N ALA A 367 2.21 22.25 -10.70
CA ALA A 367 2.07 23.26 -9.65
C ALA A 367 2.74 22.87 -8.32
N LYS A 368 2.78 21.56 -8.00
CA LYS A 368 3.52 20.99 -6.86
C LYS A 368 5.03 20.82 -7.13
N GLY A 369 5.49 21.16 -8.33
CA GLY A 369 6.91 21.16 -8.70
C GLY A 369 7.50 19.76 -8.89
N SER A 370 6.72 18.77 -9.30
CA SER A 370 7.21 17.40 -9.60
C SER A 370 7.64 17.18 -11.04
N GLY A 371 7.47 18.17 -11.91
CA GLY A 371 7.81 18.10 -13.33
C GLY A 371 7.17 19.24 -14.10
N ARG A 372 7.18 19.16 -15.44
CA ARG A 372 6.47 20.12 -16.31
C ARG A 372 5.70 19.42 -17.41
N VAL A 373 4.52 19.94 -17.73
CA VAL A 373 3.67 19.40 -18.81
C VAL A 373 4.32 19.63 -20.18
N ASP A 374 4.94 20.80 -20.38
CA ASP A 374 5.61 21.12 -21.64
C ASP A 374 6.93 20.35 -21.79
N TYR A 375 6.93 19.35 -22.67
CA TYR A 375 8.08 18.51 -22.99
C TYR A 375 8.85 18.94 -24.25
N THR A 376 8.53 20.11 -24.82
CA THR A 376 9.14 20.59 -26.07
C THR A 376 10.65 20.75 -25.91
N GLY A 377 11.42 20.11 -26.81
CA GLY A 377 12.89 20.13 -26.77
C GLY A 377 13.52 19.29 -25.64
N ARG A 378 12.72 18.59 -24.82
CA ARG A 378 13.18 17.78 -23.67
C ARG A 378 13.00 16.27 -23.89
N LEU A 379 12.63 15.87 -25.11
CA LEU A 379 12.43 14.48 -25.52
C LEU A 379 13.52 14.04 -26.49
N LYS A 380 13.95 12.78 -26.37
CA LYS A 380 14.82 12.14 -27.35
C LYS A 380 14.33 10.72 -27.66
N VAL A 381 14.12 10.45 -28.95
CA VAL A 381 13.69 9.15 -29.46
C VAL A 381 14.88 8.43 -30.07
N ILE A 382 15.04 7.16 -29.75
CA ILE A 382 16.01 6.24 -30.37
C ILE A 382 15.22 5.08 -30.98
N LEU A 383 15.34 4.92 -32.30
CA LEU A 383 14.61 3.94 -33.11
C LEU A 383 15.24 2.55 -33.07
#